data_AF-A0A5C3NKN4-F1
#
_entry.id   AF-A0A5C3NKN4-F1
#
_cell.length_a   1.000
_cell.length_b   1.000
_cell.length_c   1.000
_cell.angle_alpha   90.00
_cell.angle_beta   90.00
_cell.angle_gamma   90.00
#
_symmetry.space_group_name_H-M   'P 1'
#
loop_
_entity.id
_entity.type
_entity.pdbx_description
1 polymer ?
#
loop_
_entity_poly.entity_id
_entity_poly.type
_entity_poly.pdbx_seq_one_letter_code
_entity_poly.pdbx_strand_id
1 'polypeptide(L)' 'VHSAKSLQGAYVMLSRVRALSGLMILRPFQHTKLSGNLSEELRDELNRFAEDASKTT' A
#
# COMPACT_ATOMS: atom_id res chain seq x y z
N VAL A 1 1.81 -12.21 -18.07
CA VAL A 1 2.64 -11.61 -17.00
C VAL A 1 1.88 -10.40 -16.44
N HIS A 2 1.13 -10.57 -15.35
CA HIS A 2 0.30 -9.49 -14.78
C HIS A 2 0.93 -9.06 -13.45
N SER A 3 1.50 -7.86 -13.41
CA SER A 3 2.04 -7.22 -12.19
C SER A 3 0.92 -6.66 -11.31
N ALA A 4 1.18 -6.45 -10.02
CA ALA A 4 0.22 -5.93 -9.03
C ALA A 4 -1.08 -6.76 -8.91
N LYS A 5 -0.95 -8.06 -8.60
CA LYS A 5 -2.09 -8.98 -8.37
C LYS A 5 -2.72 -8.85 -6.99
N SER A 6 -2.08 -8.15 -6.07
CA SER A 6 -2.54 -7.89 -4.71
C SER A 6 -2.30 -6.43 -4.33
N LEU A 7 -3.02 -5.97 -3.31
CA LEU A 7 -2.86 -4.63 -2.75
C LEU A 7 -1.41 -4.39 -2.29
N GLN A 8 -0.80 -5.38 -1.63
CA GLN A 8 0.59 -5.32 -1.19
C GLN A 8 1.56 -5.23 -2.37
N GLY A 9 1.30 -5.96 -3.46
CA GLY A 9 2.11 -5.88 -4.68
C GLY A 9 2.02 -4.51 -5.34
N ALA A 10 0.83 -3.90 -5.35
CA ALA A 10 0.64 -2.54 -5.83
C ALA A 10 1.38 -1.53 -4.94
N TYR A 11 1.27 -1.65 -3.63
CA TYR A 11 1.98 -0.81 -2.66
C TYR A 11 3.51 -0.87 -2.87
N VAL A 12 4.09 -2.07 -2.98
CA VAL A 12 5.54 -2.25 -3.20
C VAL A 12 6.00 -1.66 -4.53
N MET A 13 5.18 -1.72 -5.58
CA MET A 13 5.50 -1.11 -6.87
C MET A 13 5.48 0.42 -6.77
N LEU A 14 4.43 0.98 -6.17
CA LEU A 14 4.24 2.42 -6.06
C LEU A 14 5.23 3.08 -5.10
N SER A 15 5.63 2.39 -4.03
CA SER A 15 6.61 2.88 -3.05
C SER A 15 8.03 3.03 -3.61
N ARG A 16 8.30 2.55 -4.83
CA ARG A 16 9.59 2.78 -5.52
C ARG A 16 9.72 4.19 -6.08
N VAL A 17 8.61 4.88 -6.31
CA VAL A 17 8.61 6.20 -6.94
C VAL A 17 8.63 7.28 -5.86
N ARG A 18 9.49 8.30 -6.04
CA ARG A 18 9.62 9.41 -5.08
C ARG A 18 8.60 10.54 -5.26
N ALA A 19 8.03 10.67 -6.46
CA ALA A 19 7.08 11.72 -6.81
C ALA A 19 6.12 11.23 -7.90
N LEU A 20 4.89 11.75 -7.92
CA LEU A 20 3.87 11.36 -8.91
C LEU A 20 4.29 11.64 -10.37
N SER A 21 5.15 12.64 -10.61
CA SER A 21 5.71 12.93 -11.93
C SER A 21 6.60 11.79 -12.48
N GLY A 22 7.13 10.94 -11.61
CA GLY A 22 7.91 9.75 -11.98
C GLY A 22 7.06 8.50 -12.17
N LEU A 23 5.72 8.58 -12.05
CA LEU A 23 4.81 7.45 -12.21
C LEU A 23 4.14 7.50 -13.58
N MET A 24 4.23 6.41 -14.34
CA MET A 24 3.55 6.24 -15.62
C MET A 24 2.55 5.09 -15.57
N ILE A 25 1.30 5.36 -15.95
CA ILE A 25 0.23 4.37 -16.02
C ILE A 25 0.12 3.87 -17.47
N LEU A 26 0.60 2.64 -17.72
CA LEU A 26 0.59 2.05 -19.06
C LEU A 26 -0.78 1.53 -19.50
N ARG A 27 -1.66 1.21 -18.56
CA ARG A 27 -3.02 0.71 -18.81
C ARG A 27 -3.98 1.22 -17.74
N PRO A 28 -5.24 1.51 -18.09
CA PRO A 28 -6.27 1.78 -17.08
C PRO A 28 -6.31 0.65 -16.05
N PHE A 29 -6.39 1.00 -14.78
CA PHE A 29 -6.56 0.05 -13.69
C PHE A 29 -7.87 0.34 -12.98
N GLN A 30 -8.51 -0.72 -12.46
CA GLN A 30 -9.70 -0.57 -11.64
C GLN A 30 -9.30 0.00 -10.28
N HIS A 31 -10.04 1.00 -9.80
CA HIS A 31 -9.80 1.62 -8.50
C HIS A 31 -9.75 0.60 -7.34
N THR A 32 -10.52 -0.49 -7.46
CA THR A 32 -10.56 -1.62 -6.52
C THR A 32 -9.20 -2.27 -6.27
N LYS A 33 -8.22 -2.11 -7.17
CA LYS A 33 -6.85 -2.62 -6.98
C LYS A 33 -6.04 -1.84 -5.95
N LEU A 34 -6.41 -0.58 -5.67
CA LEU A 34 -5.75 0.29 -4.71
C LEU A 34 -6.62 0.56 -3.48
N SER A 35 -7.95 0.46 -3.60
CA SER A 35 -8.91 0.75 -2.54
C SER A 35 -9.32 -0.47 -1.71
N GLY A 36 -8.53 -1.55 -1.75
CA GLY A 36 -8.75 -2.71 -0.90
C GLY A 36 -8.32 -2.43 0.54
N ASN A 37 -8.87 -3.18 1.49
CA ASN A 37 -8.35 -3.20 2.85
C ASN A 37 -7.14 -4.14 2.93
N LEU A 38 -6.16 -3.77 3.76
CA LEU A 38 -5.17 -4.73 4.24
C LEU A 38 -5.87 -5.84 5.05
N SER A 39 -5.21 -6.98 5.20
CA SER A 39 -5.71 -8.04 6.09
C SER A 39 -5.97 -7.45 7.48
N GLU A 40 -7.01 -7.94 8.14
CA GLU A 40 -7.38 -7.52 9.49
C GLU A 40 -6.22 -7.66 10.46
N GLU A 41 -5.58 -8.82 10.45
CA GLU A 41 -4.34 -9.12 11.20
C GLU A 41 -3.27 -8.02 11.04
N LEU A 42 -3.03 -7.55 9.80
CA LEU A 42 -2.01 -6.53 9.56
C LEU A 42 -2.46 -5.15 10.04
N ARG A 43 -3.76 -4.83 9.94
CA ARG A 43 -4.30 -3.57 10.47
C ARG A 43 -4.19 -3.53 11.98
N ASP A 44 -4.49 -4.63 12.65
CA ASP A 44 -4.40 -4.76 14.11
C ASP A 44 -2.95 -4.60 14.58
N GLU A 45 -2.00 -5.25 13.91
CA GLU A 45 -0.57 -5.10 14.21
C GLU A 45 -0.07 -3.67 13.97
N LEU A 46 -0.47 -3.01 12.88
CA LEU A 46 -0.11 -1.61 12.62
C LEU A 46 -0.67 -0.66 13.68
N ASN A 47 -1.91 -0.89 14.13
CA ASN A 47 -2.52 -0.11 15.20
C ASN A 47 -1.76 -0.30 16.52
N ARG A 48 -1.41 -1.54 16.86
CA ARG A 48 -0.59 -1.85 18.04
C ARG A 48 0.75 -1.11 18.01
N PHE A 49 1.45 -1.12 16.87
CA PHE A 49 2.70 -0.38 16.73
C PHE A 49 2.52 1.14 16.82
N ALA A 50 1.42 1.68 16.30
CA ALA A 50 1.13 3.10 16.40
C ALA A 50 0.88 3.54 17.86
N GLU A 51 0.18 2.72 18.65
CA GLU A 51 0.01 2.95 20.09
C GLU A 51 1.34 2.94 20.83
N ASP A 52 2.22 1.99 20.55
CA ASP A 52 3.51 1.89 21.23
C ASP A 52 4.47 3.04 20.86
N ALA A 53 4.45 3.47 19.60
CA ALA A 53 5.20 4.64 19.16
C ALA A 53 4.76 5.91 19.90
N SER A 54 3.45 6.07 20.17
CA SER A 54 2.91 7.22 20.89
C SER A 54 3.34 7.31 22.37
N LYS A 55 3.70 6.17 22.99
CA LYS A 55 4.11 6.10 24.40
C LYS A 55 5.59 6.42 24.62
N THR A 56 6.39 6.44 23.55
CA THR A 56 7.86 6.58 23.64
C THR A 56 8.34 8.04 23.49
N THR A 57 7.42 9.00 23.28
CA THR A 57 7.69 10.45 23.22
C THR A 57 7.09 11.14 24.43
#